data_AF-A0A1S7LGJ7-F1
#
_entry.id   AF-A0A1S7LGJ7-F1
#
_cell.length_a   1.000
_cell.length_b   1.000
_cell.length_c   1.000
_cell.angle_alpha   90.00
_cell.angle_beta   90.00
_cell.angle_gamma   90.00
#
_symmetry.space_group_name_H-M   'P 1'
#
loop_
_entity.id
_entity.type
_entity.pdbx_description
1 polymer ?
#
loop_
_entity_poly.entity_id
_entity_poly.type
_entity_poly.pdbx_seq_one_letter_code
_entity_poly.pdbx_strand_id
1 'polypeptide(L)'
;MAELKRGEESLIRESDKASYEAAYKAMKNGDLTGMYRVGFMQHHGQGTPIQKEAGWALMEKAANLGNHSAQSMLFNIFYPNDFDHLKQQQEKIEQSFRWGTPLVQEGYSFAQLHLGVLHYHLFMHWNRLIQLKLEKGEIDENKTPLPDLFEMQAKGFQLIWLAARQDIDARAHHSAGKLLPFMLTALPLGTTERPQELSDPQLEEAPSLYRYLYKLAMGRIHLLNGWGNLDDFSKAEKWLKSAAQEERDIYGWAKDDLRCLPRYRELAAQRSNRKKESAPQ
;
A
#
# COMPACT_ATOMS: atom_id res chain seq x y z
N MET A 1 -17.92 -39.07 -45.85
CA MET A 1 -17.04 -38.98 -44.65
C MET A 1 -16.11 -37.76 -44.78
N ALA A 2 -16.67 -36.57 -45.02
CA ALA A 2 -15.92 -35.33 -45.26
C ALA A 2 -16.35 -34.20 -44.31
N GLU A 3 -16.81 -34.54 -43.10
CA GLU A 3 -17.41 -33.59 -42.15
C GLU A 3 -16.78 -33.62 -40.74
N LEU A 4 -15.51 -34.00 -40.60
CA LEU A 4 -14.85 -34.07 -39.28
C LEU A 4 -13.45 -33.43 -39.26
N LYS A 5 -13.29 -32.25 -39.87
CA LYS A 5 -12.10 -31.37 -39.67
C LYS A 5 -12.46 -29.89 -39.67
N ARG A 6 -13.57 -29.51 -39.04
CA ARG A 6 -13.91 -28.09 -38.83
C ARG A 6 -14.49 -27.93 -37.43
N GLY A 7 -13.61 -27.83 -36.45
CA GLY A 7 -14.02 -27.77 -35.06
C GLY A 7 -12.89 -27.41 -34.12
N GLU A 8 -12.12 -26.37 -34.46
CA GLU A 8 -11.25 -25.66 -33.50
C GLU A 8 -10.76 -24.28 -33.99
N GLU A 9 -11.32 -23.72 -35.08
CA GLU A 9 -11.21 -22.28 -35.32
C GLU A 9 -12.32 -21.59 -34.52
N SER A 10 -11.97 -21.18 -33.30
CA SER A 10 -12.73 -20.21 -32.52
C SER A 10 -13.14 -19.05 -33.43
N LEU A 11 -14.44 -18.87 -33.64
CA LEU A 11 -15.01 -17.79 -34.45
C LEU A 11 -14.65 -16.44 -33.82
N ILE A 12 -13.53 -15.85 -34.26
CA ILE A 12 -13.10 -14.53 -33.82
C ILE A 12 -14.16 -13.51 -34.25
N ARG A 13 -14.79 -12.83 -33.28
CA ARG A 13 -15.82 -11.81 -33.55
C ARG A 13 -15.22 -10.65 -34.32
N GLU A 14 -15.97 -10.11 -35.29
CA GLU A 14 -15.53 -8.95 -36.09
C GLU A 14 -15.24 -7.72 -35.22
N SER A 15 -16.00 -7.52 -34.15
CA SER A 15 -15.76 -6.47 -33.15
C SER A 15 -14.38 -6.57 -32.50
N ASP A 16 -13.94 -7.79 -32.24
CA ASP A 16 -12.67 -8.04 -31.56
C ASP A 16 -11.51 -7.84 -32.53
N LYS A 17 -11.69 -8.23 -33.81
CA LYS A 17 -10.72 -7.93 -34.89
C LYS A 17 -10.54 -6.42 -35.08
N ALA A 18 -11.64 -5.68 -35.18
CA ALA A 18 -11.59 -4.22 -35.31
C ALA A 18 -10.89 -3.56 -34.10
N SER A 19 -11.15 -4.07 -32.89
CA SER A 19 -10.49 -3.62 -31.67
C SER A 19 -8.98 -3.91 -31.69
N TYR A 20 -8.57 -5.08 -32.19
CA TYR A 20 -7.17 -5.46 -32.35
C TYR A 20 -6.46 -4.55 -33.34
N GLU A 21 -7.05 -4.32 -34.51
CA GLU A 21 -6.50 -3.45 -35.56
C GLU A 21 -6.31 -2.01 -35.06
N ALA A 22 -7.29 -1.48 -34.31
CA ALA A 22 -7.19 -0.15 -33.71
C ALA A 22 -6.06 -0.08 -32.67
N ALA A 23 -5.96 -1.06 -31.77
CA ALA A 23 -4.88 -1.14 -30.78
C ALA A 23 -3.50 -1.29 -31.45
N TYR A 24 -3.42 -2.09 -32.52
CA TYR A 24 -2.19 -2.32 -33.27
C TYR A 24 -1.73 -1.07 -34.02
N LYS A 25 -2.66 -0.30 -34.60
CA LYS A 25 -2.38 1.01 -35.18
C LYS A 25 -1.86 2.00 -34.13
N ALA A 26 -2.48 2.05 -32.95
CA ALA A 26 -2.03 2.89 -31.84
C ALA A 26 -0.60 2.50 -31.40
N MET A 27 -0.35 1.20 -31.21
CA MET A 27 0.99 0.67 -30.88
C MET A 27 2.05 1.09 -31.91
N LYS A 28 1.74 0.99 -33.22
CA LYS A 28 2.66 1.40 -34.30
C LYS A 28 2.97 2.90 -34.27
N ASN A 29 2.07 3.71 -33.73
CA ASN A 29 2.26 5.15 -33.54
C ASN A 29 2.97 5.49 -32.21
N GLY A 30 3.46 4.49 -31.46
CA GLY A 30 4.19 4.69 -30.20
C GLY A 30 3.29 4.76 -28.95
N ASP A 31 1.99 4.49 -29.07
CA ASP A 31 1.08 4.48 -27.91
C ASP A 31 1.33 3.23 -27.04
N LEU A 32 1.76 3.46 -25.80
CA LEU A 32 2.00 2.40 -24.83
C LEU A 32 0.72 1.67 -24.38
N THR A 33 -0.42 2.37 -24.38
CA THR A 33 -1.74 1.76 -24.12
C THR A 33 -2.15 0.88 -25.28
N GLY A 34 -1.84 1.30 -26.52
CA GLY A 34 -1.95 0.44 -27.70
C GLY A 34 -1.10 -0.82 -27.56
N MET A 35 0.16 -0.68 -27.16
CA MET A 35 1.08 -1.80 -26.94
C MET A 35 0.56 -2.78 -25.88
N TYR A 36 0.11 -2.26 -24.74
CA TYR A 36 -0.52 -3.05 -23.68
C TYR A 36 -1.75 -3.83 -24.20
N ARG A 37 -2.65 -3.16 -24.94
CA ARG A 37 -3.87 -3.78 -25.49
C ARG A 37 -3.55 -4.86 -26.51
N VAL A 38 -2.61 -4.63 -27.41
CA VAL A 38 -2.15 -5.67 -28.36
C VAL A 38 -1.62 -6.88 -27.60
N GLY A 39 -0.77 -6.64 -26.59
CA GLY A 39 -0.23 -7.71 -25.75
C GLY A 39 -1.32 -8.52 -25.04
N PHE A 40 -2.28 -7.83 -24.42
CA PHE A 40 -3.43 -8.45 -23.76
C PHE A 40 -4.27 -9.30 -24.72
N MET A 41 -4.57 -8.76 -25.90
CA MET A 41 -5.40 -9.40 -26.91
C MET A 41 -4.71 -10.62 -27.53
N GLN A 42 -3.40 -10.55 -27.78
CA GLN A 42 -2.59 -11.69 -28.21
C GLN A 42 -2.54 -12.79 -27.15
N HIS A 43 -2.38 -12.41 -25.88
CA HIS A 43 -2.32 -13.38 -24.78
C HIS A 43 -3.62 -14.19 -24.64
N HIS A 44 -4.78 -13.54 -24.83
CA HIS A 44 -6.10 -14.15 -24.68
C HIS A 44 -6.75 -14.60 -26.00
N GLY A 45 -6.13 -14.33 -27.15
CA GLY A 45 -6.72 -14.62 -28.46
C GLY A 45 -7.96 -13.78 -28.80
N GLN A 46 -8.04 -12.55 -28.29
CA GLN A 46 -9.14 -11.63 -28.59
C GLN A 46 -8.86 -10.89 -29.90
N GLY A 47 -9.64 -11.12 -30.96
CA GLY A 47 -9.41 -10.44 -32.24
C GLY A 47 -8.20 -10.89 -33.04
N THR A 48 -7.39 -11.80 -32.49
CA THR A 48 -6.15 -12.37 -33.06
C THR A 48 -6.02 -13.83 -32.62
N PRO A 49 -5.31 -14.71 -33.36
CA PRO A 49 -4.87 -15.99 -32.82
C PRO A 49 -4.11 -15.83 -31.50
N ILE A 50 -4.24 -16.83 -30.61
CA ILE A 50 -3.54 -16.86 -29.32
C ILE A 50 -2.03 -16.89 -29.54
N GLN A 51 -1.33 -15.94 -28.92
CA GLN A 51 0.12 -15.82 -28.91
C GLN A 51 0.54 -15.40 -27.49
N LYS A 52 0.55 -16.34 -26.55
CA LYS A 52 0.72 -16.06 -25.11
C LYS A 52 2.04 -15.37 -24.80
N GLU A 53 3.14 -15.90 -25.30
CA GLU A 53 4.50 -15.44 -25.00
C GLU A 53 4.75 -14.06 -25.63
N ALA A 54 4.33 -13.87 -26.88
CA ALA A 54 4.43 -12.58 -27.55
C ALA A 54 3.56 -11.51 -26.87
N GLY A 55 2.34 -11.89 -26.48
CA GLY A 55 1.42 -11.01 -25.76
C GLY A 55 1.99 -10.59 -24.40
N TRP A 56 2.55 -11.54 -23.65
CA TRP A 56 3.23 -11.28 -22.38
C TRP A 56 4.40 -10.32 -22.55
N ALA A 57 5.29 -10.56 -23.53
CA ALA A 57 6.44 -9.70 -23.79
C ALA A 57 6.03 -8.26 -24.13
N LEU A 58 4.94 -8.06 -24.87
CA LEU A 58 4.40 -6.73 -25.15
C LEU A 58 3.85 -6.04 -23.91
N MET A 59 3.14 -6.76 -23.03
CA MET A 59 2.66 -6.20 -21.76
C MET A 59 3.82 -5.82 -20.85
N GLU A 60 4.83 -6.67 -20.69
CA GLU A 60 6.01 -6.36 -19.88
C GLU A 60 6.78 -5.16 -20.46
N LYS A 61 6.95 -5.09 -21.78
CA LYS A 61 7.57 -3.95 -22.44
C LYS A 61 6.80 -2.65 -22.19
N ALA A 62 5.47 -2.67 -22.33
CA ALA A 62 4.64 -1.50 -22.05
C ALA A 62 4.78 -1.05 -20.59
N ALA A 63 4.80 -1.98 -19.64
CA ALA A 63 4.95 -1.68 -18.22
C ALA A 63 6.33 -1.08 -17.89
N ASN A 64 7.42 -1.63 -18.47
CA ASN A 64 8.78 -1.10 -18.34
C ASN A 64 8.92 0.31 -18.94
N LEU A 65 8.10 0.65 -19.94
CA LEU A 65 8.05 1.98 -20.54
C LEU A 65 7.13 2.95 -19.78
N GLY A 66 6.56 2.55 -18.64
CA GLY A 66 5.74 3.42 -17.80
C GLY A 66 4.24 3.37 -18.08
N ASN A 67 3.74 2.35 -18.80
CA ASN A 67 2.29 2.21 -18.96
C ASN A 67 1.63 1.68 -17.68
N HIS A 68 0.82 2.51 -17.03
CA HIS A 68 0.16 2.16 -15.77
C HIS A 68 -0.83 1.01 -15.88
N SER A 69 -1.53 0.86 -17.01
CA SER A 69 -2.46 -0.27 -17.21
C SER A 69 -1.70 -1.59 -17.24
N ALA A 70 -0.56 -1.63 -17.94
CA ALA A 70 0.31 -2.80 -17.97
C ALA A 70 0.94 -3.07 -16.59
N GLN A 71 1.46 -2.05 -15.91
CA GLN A 71 1.99 -2.17 -14.54
C GLN A 71 0.93 -2.70 -13.57
N SER A 72 -0.29 -2.15 -13.61
CA SER A 72 -1.41 -2.59 -12.76
C SER A 72 -1.78 -4.04 -13.01
N MET A 73 -1.79 -4.46 -14.27
CA MET A 73 -2.07 -5.85 -14.63
C MET A 73 -0.99 -6.80 -14.11
N LEU A 74 0.29 -6.49 -14.35
CA LEU A 74 1.40 -7.32 -13.87
C LEU A 74 1.44 -7.36 -12.34
N PHE A 75 1.21 -6.22 -11.68
CA PHE A 75 1.09 -6.16 -10.24
C PHE A 75 -0.01 -7.08 -9.71
N ASN A 76 -1.21 -7.05 -10.30
CA ASN A 76 -2.31 -7.94 -9.91
C ASN A 76 -2.01 -9.42 -10.16
N ILE A 77 -1.26 -9.76 -11.21
CA ILE A 77 -0.88 -11.15 -11.52
C ILE A 77 0.12 -11.70 -10.50
N PHE A 78 1.08 -10.88 -10.10
CA PHE A 78 2.14 -11.29 -9.18
C PHE A 78 1.78 -11.13 -7.71
N TYR A 79 0.72 -10.37 -7.39
CA TYR A 79 0.28 -10.18 -6.01
C TYR A 79 0.00 -11.52 -5.29
N PRO A 80 0.67 -11.80 -4.15
CA PRO A 80 0.40 -13.01 -3.37
C PRO A 80 -1.01 -12.98 -2.79
N ASN A 81 -1.78 -14.04 -3.05
CA ASN A 81 -3.11 -14.22 -2.47
C ASN A 81 -3.11 -15.20 -1.27
N ASP A 82 -1.99 -15.87 -1.03
CA ASP A 82 -1.77 -16.78 0.10
C ASP A 82 -0.65 -16.22 0.97
N PHE A 83 -1.01 -15.61 2.09
CA PHE A 83 -0.05 -14.99 2.99
C PHE A 83 0.60 -15.98 3.97
N ASP A 84 0.04 -17.18 4.13
CA ASP A 84 0.59 -18.21 5.02
C ASP A 84 1.83 -18.88 4.40
N HIS A 85 1.90 -18.89 3.07
CA HIS A 85 2.99 -19.48 2.28
C HIS A 85 3.84 -18.43 1.55
N LEU A 86 4.06 -17.25 2.15
CA LEU A 86 4.89 -16.20 1.54
C LEU A 86 6.34 -16.65 1.26
N LYS A 87 6.89 -17.52 2.11
CA LYS A 87 8.26 -18.05 1.94
C LYS A 87 8.46 -18.76 0.59
N GLN A 88 7.43 -19.41 0.07
CA GLN A 88 7.46 -20.12 -1.22
C GLN A 88 7.17 -19.20 -2.42
N GLN A 89 6.89 -17.92 -2.18
CA GLN A 89 6.39 -16.98 -3.19
C GLN A 89 7.36 -15.82 -3.42
N GLN A 90 8.66 -16.04 -3.25
CA GLN A 90 9.69 -15.01 -3.35
C GLN A 90 9.64 -14.25 -4.71
N GLU A 91 9.52 -14.97 -5.83
CA GLU A 91 9.41 -14.35 -7.15
C GLU A 91 8.16 -13.45 -7.26
N LYS A 92 7.01 -13.92 -6.75
CA LYS A 92 5.77 -13.14 -6.72
C LYS A 92 5.91 -11.88 -5.88
N ILE A 93 6.57 -11.97 -4.73
CA ILE A 93 6.83 -10.83 -3.85
C ILE A 93 7.72 -9.79 -4.58
N GLU A 94 8.81 -10.24 -5.19
CA GLU A 94 9.73 -9.36 -5.94
C GLU A 94 9.04 -8.66 -7.11
N GLN A 95 8.27 -9.40 -7.91
CA GLN A 95 7.52 -8.83 -9.02
C GLN A 95 6.40 -7.89 -8.54
N SER A 96 5.76 -8.20 -7.41
CA SER A 96 4.77 -7.30 -6.80
C SER A 96 5.39 -5.95 -6.45
N PHE A 97 6.57 -5.94 -5.83
CA PHE A 97 7.29 -4.68 -5.55
C PHE A 97 7.74 -3.99 -6.83
N ARG A 98 8.27 -4.72 -7.82
CA ARG A 98 8.70 -4.15 -9.11
C ARG A 98 7.58 -3.40 -9.80
N TRP A 99 6.40 -3.99 -9.92
CA TRP A 99 5.29 -3.41 -10.68
C TRP A 99 4.40 -2.48 -9.85
N GLY A 100 4.32 -2.70 -8.54
CA GLY A 100 3.52 -1.88 -7.64
C GLY A 100 4.20 -0.58 -7.18
N THR A 101 5.53 -0.55 -7.08
CA THR A 101 6.25 0.62 -6.55
C THR A 101 6.04 1.89 -7.38
N PRO A 102 6.13 1.86 -8.73
CA PRO A 102 5.82 3.03 -9.55
C PRO A 102 4.40 3.54 -9.32
N LEU A 103 3.42 2.64 -9.24
CA LEU A 103 2.02 2.98 -8.97
C LEU A 103 1.85 3.65 -7.60
N VAL A 104 2.56 3.19 -6.57
CA VAL A 104 2.57 3.83 -5.24
C VAL A 104 3.13 5.24 -5.30
N GLN A 105 4.24 5.45 -6.03
CA GLN A 105 4.89 6.75 -6.19
C GLN A 105 3.98 7.76 -6.88
N GLU A 106 3.15 7.29 -7.81
CA GLU A 106 2.16 8.09 -8.52
C GLU A 106 0.83 8.26 -7.78
N GLY A 107 0.71 7.69 -6.58
CA GLY A 107 -0.44 7.91 -5.71
C GLY A 107 -1.60 6.94 -5.92
N TYR A 108 -1.45 5.88 -6.71
CA TYR A 108 -2.53 4.90 -6.91
C TYR A 108 -2.87 4.18 -5.59
N SER A 109 -4.03 4.51 -5.04
CA SER A 109 -4.50 4.02 -3.73
C SER A 109 -4.59 2.49 -3.64
N PHE A 110 -4.97 1.81 -4.72
CA PHE A 110 -5.06 0.35 -4.73
C PHE A 110 -3.65 -0.26 -4.56
N ALA A 111 -2.64 0.27 -5.25
CA ALA A 111 -1.26 -0.19 -5.12
C ALA A 111 -0.72 0.10 -3.72
N GLN A 112 -1.02 1.28 -3.16
CA GLN A 112 -0.71 1.63 -1.78
C GLN A 112 -1.33 0.63 -0.79
N LEU A 113 -2.62 0.32 -0.92
CA LEU A 113 -3.30 -0.64 -0.05
C LEU A 113 -2.64 -2.03 -0.13
N HIS A 114 -2.46 -2.55 -1.33
CA HIS A 114 -1.97 -3.91 -1.55
C HIS A 114 -0.50 -4.05 -1.15
N LEU A 115 0.38 -3.12 -1.54
CA LEU A 115 1.78 -3.16 -1.10
C LEU A 115 1.91 -2.90 0.40
N GLY A 116 1.03 -2.11 1.01
CA GLY A 116 0.99 -1.92 2.45
C GLY A 116 0.59 -3.20 3.20
N VAL A 117 -0.43 -3.92 2.69
CA VAL A 117 -0.81 -5.24 3.20
C VAL A 117 0.32 -6.25 3.04
N LEU A 118 1.00 -6.26 1.90
CA LEU A 118 2.14 -7.15 1.64
C LEU A 118 3.28 -6.90 2.63
N HIS A 119 3.68 -5.65 2.84
CA HIS A 119 4.67 -5.28 3.86
C HIS A 119 4.28 -5.76 5.27
N TYR A 120 3.00 -5.59 5.65
CA TYR A 120 2.50 -6.06 6.94
C TYR A 120 2.62 -7.58 7.11
N HIS A 121 2.21 -8.36 6.10
CA HIS A 121 2.32 -9.82 6.16
C HIS A 121 3.78 -10.31 6.13
N LEU A 122 4.65 -9.65 5.38
CA LEU A 122 6.09 -9.92 5.40
C LEU A 122 6.68 -9.65 6.79
N PHE A 123 6.34 -8.51 7.41
CA PHE A 123 6.74 -8.22 8.78
C PHE A 123 6.29 -9.33 9.74
N MET A 124 5.00 -9.71 9.72
CA MET A 124 4.48 -10.76 10.60
C MET A 124 5.18 -12.10 10.40
N HIS A 125 5.45 -12.47 9.14
CA HIS A 125 6.16 -13.68 8.79
C HIS A 125 7.60 -13.68 9.34
N TRP A 126 8.37 -12.66 9.02
CA TRP A 126 9.78 -12.56 9.41
C TRP A 126 9.95 -12.41 10.92
N ASN A 127 9.10 -11.60 11.57
CA ASN A 127 9.11 -11.45 13.02
C ASN A 127 8.91 -12.81 13.72
N ARG A 128 7.90 -13.58 13.32
CA ARG A 128 7.66 -14.93 13.87
C ARG A 128 8.83 -15.87 13.61
N LEU A 129 9.38 -15.86 12.39
CA LEU A 129 10.48 -16.73 12.02
C LEU A 129 11.75 -16.43 12.83
N ILE A 130 12.06 -15.16 13.05
CA ILE A 130 13.22 -14.72 13.82
C ILE A 130 13.07 -15.13 15.28
N GLN A 131 11.91 -14.88 15.90
CA GLN A 131 11.63 -15.29 17.29
C GLN A 131 11.83 -16.80 17.48
N LEU A 132 11.27 -17.62 16.60
CA LEU A 132 11.43 -19.09 16.66
C LEU A 132 12.90 -19.53 16.54
N LYS A 133 13.69 -18.84 15.72
CA LYS A 133 15.11 -19.17 15.54
C LYS A 133 15.96 -18.74 16.74
N LEU A 134 15.64 -17.60 17.36
CA LEU A 134 16.26 -17.14 18.60
C LEU A 134 15.98 -18.12 19.74
N GLU A 135 14.73 -18.55 19.91
CA GLU A 135 14.32 -19.53 20.93
C GLU A 135 15.08 -20.86 20.79
N LYS A 136 15.38 -21.28 19.57
CA LYS A 136 16.15 -22.51 19.28
C LYS A 136 17.66 -22.32 19.33
N GLY A 137 18.15 -21.09 19.51
CA GLY A 137 19.57 -20.76 19.43
C GLY A 137 20.17 -20.93 18.03
N GLU A 138 19.36 -20.94 16.98
CA GLU A 138 19.79 -21.09 15.58
C GLU A 138 20.40 -19.80 15.01
N ILE A 139 20.05 -18.64 15.58
CA ILE A 139 20.57 -17.34 15.19
C ILE A 139 21.02 -16.56 16.41
N ASP A 140 22.11 -15.81 16.25
CA ASP A 140 22.60 -14.82 17.21
C ASP A 140 22.25 -13.43 16.66
N GLU A 141 21.37 -12.70 17.36
CA GLU A 141 20.91 -11.37 16.98
C GLU A 141 22.05 -10.35 16.82
N ASN A 142 23.18 -10.56 17.51
CA ASN A 142 24.33 -9.68 17.45
C ASN A 142 25.28 -10.00 16.28
N LYS A 143 25.05 -11.13 15.58
CA LYS A 143 25.93 -11.61 14.50
C LYS A 143 25.20 -11.86 13.17
N THR A 144 23.89 -12.01 13.20
CA THR A 144 23.08 -12.36 12.03
C THR A 144 22.40 -11.12 11.49
N PRO A 145 22.64 -10.73 10.21
CA PRO A 145 21.90 -9.64 9.60
C PRO A 145 20.41 -9.98 9.56
N LEU A 146 19.58 -9.19 10.25
CA LEU A 146 18.14 -9.37 10.26
C LEU A 146 17.49 -8.40 9.25
N PRO A 147 16.39 -8.80 8.60
CA PRO A 147 15.55 -7.86 7.86
C PRO A 147 15.14 -6.69 8.76
N ASP A 148 15.07 -5.49 8.20
CA ASP A 148 14.56 -4.32 8.92
C ASP A 148 13.03 -4.46 9.13
N LEU A 149 12.67 -5.20 10.18
CA LEU A 149 11.28 -5.45 10.57
C LEU A 149 10.54 -4.15 10.86
N PHE A 150 11.26 -3.16 11.41
CA PHE A 150 10.69 -1.86 11.71
C PHE A 150 10.31 -1.13 10.42
N GLU A 151 11.22 -1.07 9.44
CA GLU A 151 10.93 -0.44 8.15
C GLU A 151 9.78 -1.15 7.42
N MET A 152 9.75 -2.49 7.44
CA MET A 152 8.64 -3.24 6.84
C MET A 152 7.30 -2.89 7.49
N GLN A 153 7.23 -2.89 8.81
CA GLN A 153 6.01 -2.54 9.53
C GLN A 153 5.58 -1.09 9.28
N ALA A 154 6.54 -0.16 9.32
CA ALA A 154 6.34 1.27 9.10
C ALA A 154 5.79 1.55 7.70
N LYS A 155 6.43 0.99 6.65
CA LYS A 155 5.96 1.07 5.27
C LYS A 155 4.57 0.44 5.10
N GLY A 156 4.34 -0.69 5.75
CA GLY A 156 3.04 -1.39 5.71
C GLY A 156 1.91 -0.50 6.20
N PHE A 157 2.03 0.06 7.40
CA PHE A 157 1.04 0.98 7.94
C PHE A 157 0.90 2.22 7.06
N GLN A 158 2.03 2.82 6.69
CA GLN A 158 2.05 4.06 5.93
C GLN A 158 1.24 3.95 4.63
N LEU A 159 1.51 2.91 3.84
CA LEU A 159 0.84 2.75 2.55
C LEU A 159 -0.66 2.45 2.73
N ILE A 160 -1.02 1.65 3.74
CA ILE A 160 -2.43 1.41 4.09
C ILE A 160 -3.13 2.72 4.52
N TRP A 161 -2.43 3.57 5.27
CA TRP A 161 -2.94 4.87 5.70
C TRP A 161 -3.13 5.85 4.53
N LEU A 162 -2.16 5.93 3.63
CA LEU A 162 -2.26 6.73 2.40
C LEU A 162 -3.44 6.27 1.55
N ALA A 163 -3.63 4.95 1.40
CA ALA A 163 -4.76 4.40 0.66
C ALA A 163 -6.10 4.71 1.33
N ALA A 164 -6.20 4.60 2.66
CA ALA A 164 -7.42 4.92 3.40
C ALA A 164 -7.86 6.37 3.17
N ARG A 165 -6.92 7.33 3.20
CA ARG A 165 -7.21 8.76 3.01
C ARG A 165 -7.81 9.13 1.66
N GLN A 166 -7.58 8.31 0.63
CA GLN A 166 -8.15 8.56 -0.69
C GLN A 166 -9.62 8.15 -0.80
N ASP A 167 -10.23 7.68 0.30
CA ASP A 167 -11.67 7.39 0.45
C ASP A 167 -12.23 6.34 -0.54
N ILE A 168 -11.34 5.48 -1.04
CA ILE A 168 -11.67 4.46 -2.06
C ILE A 168 -12.18 3.15 -1.43
N ASP A 169 -11.88 2.87 -0.15
CA ASP A 169 -12.34 1.65 0.52
C ASP A 169 -12.53 1.83 2.03
N ALA A 170 -13.74 1.58 2.53
CA ALA A 170 -14.03 1.52 3.97
C ALA A 170 -13.18 0.45 4.69
N ARG A 171 -12.76 -0.61 3.98
CA ARG A 171 -11.86 -1.64 4.49
C ARG A 171 -10.45 -1.10 4.72
N ALA A 172 -9.98 -0.13 3.93
CA ALA A 172 -8.67 0.50 4.15
C ALA A 172 -8.67 1.30 5.45
N HIS A 173 -9.73 2.07 5.73
CA HIS A 173 -9.92 2.76 7.01
C HIS A 173 -9.98 1.81 8.20
N HIS A 174 -10.72 0.70 8.07
CA HIS A 174 -10.79 -0.34 9.11
C HIS A 174 -9.44 -1.01 9.37
N SER A 175 -8.72 -1.38 8.31
CA SER A 175 -7.38 -1.97 8.40
C SER A 175 -6.36 -0.99 9.01
N ALA A 176 -6.35 0.27 8.58
CA ALA A 176 -5.48 1.30 9.16
C ALA A 176 -5.79 1.55 10.65
N GLY A 177 -7.07 1.47 11.04
CA GLY A 177 -7.51 1.55 12.43
C GLY A 177 -6.96 0.41 13.29
N LYS A 178 -6.97 -0.83 12.77
CA LYS A 178 -6.44 -2.01 13.46
C LYS A 178 -4.92 -2.01 13.60
N LEU A 179 -4.20 -1.42 12.66
CA LEU A 179 -2.74 -1.39 12.63
C LEU A 179 -2.13 -0.28 13.51
N LEU A 180 -2.92 0.76 13.82
CA LEU A 180 -2.46 1.90 14.61
C LEU A 180 -1.89 1.53 16.00
N PRO A 181 -2.53 0.65 16.80
CA PRO A 181 -1.98 0.25 18.11
C PRO A 181 -0.65 -0.51 17.98
N PHE A 182 -0.49 -1.33 16.95
CA PHE A 182 0.72 -2.12 16.73
C PHE A 182 1.94 -1.25 16.42
N MET A 183 1.74 -0.12 15.74
CA MET A 183 2.82 0.84 15.51
C MET A 183 3.35 1.46 16.79
N LEU A 184 2.47 1.78 17.74
CA LEU A 184 2.86 2.39 19.02
C LEU A 184 3.56 1.41 19.95
N THR A 185 3.34 0.11 19.77
CA THR A 185 3.96 -0.95 20.58
C THR A 185 5.25 -1.49 20.00
N ALA A 186 5.49 -1.30 18.70
CA ALA A 186 6.67 -1.83 18.00
C ALA A 186 7.74 -0.77 17.73
N LEU A 187 7.70 0.35 18.48
CA LEU A 187 8.68 1.41 18.37
C LEU A 187 10.05 0.89 18.83
N PRO A 188 11.14 1.13 18.10
CA PRO A 188 12.50 0.77 18.48
C PRO A 188 13.06 1.75 19.52
N LEU A 189 12.22 2.20 20.44
CA LEU A 189 12.67 2.94 21.61
C LEU A 189 13.07 1.88 22.63
N GLY A 190 14.37 1.67 22.80
CA GLY A 190 14.93 0.86 23.88
C GLY A 190 14.71 1.46 25.28
N THR A 191 13.70 2.31 25.44
CA THR A 191 13.40 3.07 26.65
C THR A 191 12.02 2.70 27.18
N THR A 192 11.92 2.70 28.51
CA THR A 192 10.67 2.45 29.22
C THR A 192 9.67 3.60 29.11
N GLU A 193 10.10 4.78 28.63
CA GLU A 193 9.28 5.99 28.52
C GLU A 193 9.22 6.54 27.09
N ARG A 194 7.99 6.73 26.59
CA ARG A 194 7.71 7.18 25.22
C ARG A 194 7.65 8.72 25.16
N PRO A 195 8.12 9.36 24.07
CA PRO A 195 8.04 10.81 23.86
C PRO A 195 6.63 11.39 24.07
N GLN A 196 6.45 12.25 25.08
CA GLN A 196 5.14 12.88 25.34
C GLN A 196 4.96 14.22 24.63
N GLU A 197 6.04 14.82 24.14
CA GLU A 197 6.06 16.14 23.52
C GLU A 197 6.80 16.12 22.18
N LEU A 198 6.50 17.08 21.31
CA LEU A 198 7.05 17.15 19.94
C LEU A 198 8.56 17.42 19.90
N SER A 199 9.09 18.10 20.91
CA SER A 199 10.50 18.51 21.03
C SER A 199 11.34 17.50 21.81
N ASP A 200 10.86 16.26 21.96
CA ASP A 200 11.63 15.21 22.62
C ASP A 200 12.85 14.84 21.77
N PRO A 201 14.08 14.91 22.31
CA PRO A 201 15.29 14.60 21.55
C PRO A 201 15.28 13.20 20.93
N GLN A 202 14.71 12.21 21.63
CA GLN A 202 14.61 10.83 21.09
C GLN A 202 13.72 10.79 19.85
N LEU A 203 12.69 11.63 19.81
CA LEU A 203 11.84 11.75 18.64
C LEU A 203 12.55 12.50 17.50
N GLU A 204 13.27 13.59 17.80
CA GLU A 204 13.96 14.39 16.77
C GLU A 204 15.09 13.61 16.07
N GLU A 205 15.85 12.82 16.82
CA GLU A 205 16.96 12.01 16.30
C GLU A 205 16.50 10.77 15.51
N ALA A 206 15.23 10.39 15.62
CA ALA A 206 14.71 9.20 14.95
C ALA A 206 14.56 9.37 13.43
N PRO A 207 14.56 8.27 12.63
CA PRO A 207 14.37 8.33 11.18
C PRO A 207 13.09 9.07 10.77
N SER A 208 13.10 9.77 9.63
CA SER A 208 11.97 10.61 9.18
C SER A 208 10.64 9.85 9.12
N LEU A 209 10.64 8.65 8.54
CA LEU A 209 9.46 7.79 8.48
C LEU A 209 8.94 7.44 9.88
N TYR A 210 9.83 7.18 10.84
CA TYR A 210 9.44 6.94 12.22
C TYR A 210 8.77 8.18 12.83
N ARG A 211 9.40 9.36 12.70
CA ARG A 211 8.86 10.60 13.26
C ARG A 211 7.48 10.89 12.73
N TYR A 212 7.28 10.76 11.43
CA TYR A 212 5.98 10.89 10.78
C TYR A 212 4.92 9.99 11.42
N LEU A 213 5.19 8.69 11.47
CA LEU A 213 4.25 7.68 11.94
C LEU A 213 3.94 7.81 13.43
N TYR A 214 4.95 8.11 14.24
CA TYR A 214 4.81 8.37 15.66
C TYR A 214 3.92 9.58 15.93
N LYS A 215 4.22 10.71 15.25
CA LYS A 215 3.45 11.95 15.39
C LYS A 215 2.00 11.76 14.96
N LEU A 216 1.77 11.01 13.87
CA LEU A 216 0.44 10.66 13.40
C LEU A 216 -0.32 9.82 14.44
N ALA A 217 0.35 8.84 15.04
CA ALA A 217 -0.26 7.97 16.05
C ALA A 217 -0.60 8.73 17.34
N MET A 218 0.30 9.56 17.86
CA MET A 218 0.05 10.43 19.01
C MET A 218 -1.11 11.40 18.75
N GLY A 219 -1.15 12.02 17.57
CA GLY A 219 -2.25 12.87 17.15
C GLY A 219 -3.61 12.16 17.19
N ARG A 220 -3.64 10.88 16.76
CA ARG A 220 -4.86 10.06 16.82
C ARG A 220 -5.21 9.59 18.22
N ILE A 221 -4.24 9.29 19.08
CA ILE A 221 -4.49 8.97 20.50
C ILE A 221 -5.14 10.16 21.22
N HIS A 222 -4.65 11.39 20.99
CA HIS A 222 -5.27 12.56 21.61
C HIS A 222 -6.67 12.86 21.05
N LEU A 223 -6.96 12.41 19.83
CA LEU A 223 -8.25 12.58 19.14
C LEU A 223 -9.29 11.50 19.49
N LEU A 224 -8.85 10.28 19.78
CA LEU A 224 -9.67 9.10 20.04
C LEU A 224 -9.37 8.63 21.46
N ASN A 225 -10.38 8.41 22.32
CA ASN A 225 -10.24 7.88 23.70
C ASN A 225 -9.49 6.50 23.85
N GLY A 226 -8.71 6.05 22.87
CA GLY A 226 -7.85 4.88 22.98
C GLY A 226 -6.61 5.18 23.83
N TRP A 227 -6.44 4.39 24.90
CA TRP A 227 -5.37 4.46 25.92
C TRP A 227 -5.62 5.37 27.13
N GLY A 228 -6.89 5.66 27.44
CA GLY A 228 -7.27 6.09 28.80
C GLY A 228 -7.01 7.56 29.16
N ASN A 229 -6.60 8.40 28.21
CA ASN A 229 -6.52 9.86 28.40
C ASN A 229 -7.77 10.57 27.84
N LEU A 230 -8.17 11.67 28.50
CA LEU A 230 -9.23 12.58 28.04
C LEU A 230 -8.93 13.10 26.63
N ASP A 231 -9.94 13.15 25.74
CA ASP A 231 -9.87 13.79 24.42
C ASP A 231 -9.22 15.20 24.54
N ASP A 232 -8.01 15.40 24.02
CA ASP A 232 -7.30 16.69 23.98
C ASP A 232 -7.06 17.11 22.53
N PHE A 233 -8.08 17.77 21.97
CA PHE A 233 -8.08 18.18 20.57
C PHE A 233 -6.95 19.17 20.22
N SER A 234 -6.50 19.98 21.20
CA SER A 234 -5.41 20.94 20.99
C SER A 234 -4.08 20.22 20.82
N LYS A 235 -3.80 19.24 21.70
CA LYS A 235 -2.63 18.36 21.54
C LYS A 235 -2.72 17.54 20.26
N ALA A 236 -3.88 16.96 19.96
CA ALA A 236 -4.10 16.22 18.72
C ALA A 236 -3.75 17.06 17.48
N GLU A 237 -4.22 18.31 17.42
CA GLU A 237 -3.95 19.21 16.30
C GLU A 237 -2.46 19.50 16.13
N LYS A 238 -1.71 19.72 17.22
CA LYS A 238 -0.25 19.96 17.17
C LYS A 238 0.50 18.76 16.59
N TRP A 239 0.21 17.57 17.11
CA TRP A 239 0.82 16.32 16.65
C TRP A 239 0.52 16.03 15.18
N LEU A 240 -0.74 16.17 14.77
CA LEU A 240 -1.16 15.95 13.37
C LEU A 240 -0.52 16.96 12.41
N LYS A 241 -0.39 18.23 12.79
CA LYS A 241 0.30 19.23 11.95
C LYS A 241 1.78 18.91 11.78
N SER A 242 2.45 18.47 12.85
CA SER A 242 3.86 18.07 12.75
C SER A 242 4.03 16.81 11.89
N ALA A 243 3.12 15.83 12.02
CA ALA A 243 3.11 14.66 11.15
C ALA A 243 2.94 15.03 9.67
N ALA A 244 2.02 15.95 9.35
CA ALA A 244 1.81 16.41 7.98
C ALA A 244 3.05 17.09 7.38
N GLN A 245 3.86 17.77 8.21
CA GLN A 245 5.11 18.35 7.73
C GLN A 245 6.14 17.26 7.37
N GLU A 246 6.34 16.27 8.25
CA GLU A 246 7.25 15.14 7.96
C GLU A 246 6.79 14.37 6.71
N GLU A 247 5.48 14.18 6.53
CA GLU A 247 4.92 13.54 5.34
C GLU A 247 5.28 14.30 4.06
N ARG A 248 5.20 15.63 4.08
CA ARG A 248 5.60 16.47 2.94
C ARG A 248 7.08 16.31 2.62
N ASP A 249 7.92 16.27 3.66
CA ASP A 249 9.37 16.15 3.51
C ASP A 249 9.75 14.78 2.92
N ILE A 250 8.99 13.73 3.25
CA ILE A 250 9.22 12.37 2.72
C ILE A 250 8.67 12.22 1.29
N TYR A 251 7.47 12.74 1.00
CA TYR A 251 6.74 12.41 -0.23
C TYR A 251 6.77 13.49 -1.30
N GLY A 252 7.01 14.75 -0.97
CA GLY A 252 7.06 15.87 -1.93
C GLY A 252 5.72 16.22 -2.63
N TRP A 253 4.84 15.24 -2.88
CA TRP A 253 3.52 15.37 -3.48
C TRP A 253 2.39 15.51 -2.44
N ALA A 254 2.64 15.17 -1.18
CA ALA A 254 1.68 15.29 -0.07
C ALA A 254 1.45 16.75 0.40
N LYS A 255 1.57 17.73 -0.50
CA LYS A 255 1.59 19.17 -0.17
C LYS A 255 0.31 19.70 0.48
N ASP A 256 -0.84 19.05 0.28
CA ASP A 256 -2.15 19.63 0.65
C ASP A 256 -2.91 18.97 1.80
N ASP A 257 -2.35 17.97 2.49
CA ASP A 257 -3.14 17.12 3.41
C ASP A 257 -3.31 17.63 4.86
N LEU A 258 -3.64 18.92 4.97
CA LEU A 258 -4.42 19.41 6.11
C LEU A 258 -5.93 19.24 5.87
N ARG A 259 -6.39 18.61 4.77
CA ARG A 259 -7.82 18.43 4.44
C ARG A 259 -8.62 17.65 5.48
N CYS A 260 -7.97 16.78 6.26
CA CYS A 260 -8.63 16.08 7.36
C CYS A 260 -8.82 16.98 8.60
N LEU A 261 -8.04 18.06 8.78
CA LEU A 261 -8.14 18.96 9.94
C LEU A 261 -9.49 19.66 10.05
N PRO A 262 -10.09 20.22 8.98
CA PRO A 262 -11.46 20.72 9.01
C PRO A 262 -12.46 19.66 9.50
N ARG A 263 -12.38 18.43 8.97
CA ARG A 263 -13.25 17.34 9.40
C ARG A 263 -13.01 16.92 10.86
N TYR A 264 -11.76 16.93 11.32
CA TYR A 264 -11.42 16.67 12.72
C TYR A 264 -11.92 17.78 13.65
N ARG A 265 -11.85 19.05 13.23
CA ARG A 265 -12.42 20.19 13.95
C ARG A 265 -13.95 20.08 14.05
N GLU A 266 -14.62 19.67 12.96
CA GLU A 266 -16.06 19.40 12.97
C GLU A 266 -16.43 18.28 13.95
N LEU A 267 -15.72 17.14 13.90
CA LEU A 267 -15.96 16.01 14.80
C LEU A 267 -15.71 16.37 16.28
N ALA A 268 -14.68 17.18 16.55
CA ALA A 268 -14.39 17.73 17.87
C ALA A 268 -15.52 18.63 18.38
N ALA A 269 -16.02 19.54 17.53
CA ALA A 269 -17.13 20.43 17.85
C ALA A 269 -18.43 19.66 18.12
N GLN A 270 -18.76 18.68 17.28
CA GLN A 270 -19.95 17.83 17.44
C GLN A 270 -19.92 16.97 18.71
N ARG A 271 -18.74 16.53 19.16
CA ARG A 271 -18.59 15.79 20.43
C ARG A 271 -18.62 16.70 21.65
N SER A 272 -18.03 17.89 21.56
CA SER A 272 -18.10 18.90 22.64
C SER A 272 -19.55 19.28 22.92
N ASN A 273 -20.36 19.48 21.88
CA ASN A 273 -21.79 19.77 22.02
C ASN A 273 -22.56 18.60 22.65
N ARG A 274 -22.31 17.36 22.19
CA ARG A 274 -22.94 16.16 22.78
C ARG A 274 -22.59 15.94 24.27
N LYS A 275 -21.35 16.21 24.70
CA LYS A 275 -20.95 16.11 26.12
C LYS A 275 -21.62 17.18 26.99
N LYS A 276 -21.89 18.38 26.43
CA LYS A 276 -22.63 19.46 27.13
C LYS A 276 -24.12 19.13 27.27
N GLU A 277 -24.71 18.50 26.26
CA GLU A 277 -26.11 18.06 26.28
C GLU A 277 -26.36 16.84 27.18
N SER A 278 -25.35 16.01 27.41
CA SER A 278 -25.44 14.82 28.28
C SER A 278 -25.00 15.04 29.73
N ALA A 279 -24.60 16.26 30.11
CA ALA A 279 -24.27 16.59 31.49
C ALA A 279 -25.57 16.74 32.30
N PRO A 280 -25.76 16.01 33.42
CA PRO A 280 -26.96 16.17 34.24
C PRO A 280 -27.03 17.61 34.80
N GLN A 281 -28.21 18.22 34.70
CA GLN A 281 -28.52 19.56 35.23
C GLN A 281 -28.38 19.61 36.75
#